data_AF-A0A2W7BKX0-F1
#
_entry.id   AF-A0A2W7BKX0-F1
#
_cell.length_a   1.000
_cell.length_b   1.000
_cell.length_c   1.000
_cell.angle_alpha   90.00
_cell.angle_beta   90.00
_cell.angle_gamma   90.00
#
_symmetry.space_group_name_H-M   'P 1'
#
loop_
_entity.id
_entity.type
_entity.pdbx_description
1 polymer ?
#
loop_
_entity_poly.entity_id
_entity_poly.type
_entity_poly.pdbx_seq_one_letter_code
_entity_poly.pdbx_strand_id
1 'polypeptide(L)'
;MIAYIVCEGSTDVKLLQRILPEELLKDVEIVPAGGLFAIKSLARSLVVSRQVPVAIVADADTVDSNVIQERISSIEEMVQSVAIHTPVKVILAVPSIEIIFFEDIRLLSHLLEYDPSQAQEMMNLAKSQPDKAIGKFLDRSHEYSKRNGLINQLTNDDLEILRKVPFMQEIIYFLQSVQETAKV
;
A
#
# COMPACT_ATOMS: atom_id res chain seq x y z
N MET A 1 -14.06 -11.84 11.50
CA MET A 1 -13.29 -10.65 11.06
C MET A 1 -12.52 -10.10 12.24
N ILE A 2 -11.21 -9.92 12.06
CA ILE A 2 -10.24 -9.58 13.11
C ILE A 2 -9.51 -8.26 12.84
N ALA A 3 -9.51 -7.73 11.61
CA ALA A 3 -8.92 -6.43 11.29
C ALA A 3 -9.50 -5.84 10.00
N TYR A 4 -9.31 -4.54 9.82
CA TYR A 4 -9.48 -3.84 8.54
C TYR A 4 -8.16 -3.22 8.06
N ILE A 5 -7.98 -3.19 6.75
CA ILE A 5 -7.03 -2.31 6.06
C ILE A 5 -7.83 -1.30 5.25
N VAL A 6 -7.63 -0.02 5.49
CA VAL A 6 -8.29 1.06 4.76
C VAL A 6 -7.28 1.66 3.79
N CYS A 7 -7.62 1.68 2.50
CA CYS A 7 -6.80 2.25 1.43
C CYS A 7 -7.48 3.46 0.79
N GLU A 8 -6.74 4.29 0.06
CA GLU A 8 -7.32 5.43 -0.67
C GLU A 8 -8.20 4.96 -1.83
N GLY A 9 -7.67 4.10 -2.70
CA GLY A 9 -8.30 3.68 -3.94
C GLY A 9 -8.55 2.18 -4.06
N SER A 10 -9.39 1.81 -5.03
CA SER A 10 -9.67 0.40 -5.34
C SER A 10 -8.49 -0.33 -6.01
N THR A 11 -7.57 0.40 -6.65
CA THR A 11 -6.34 -0.17 -7.21
C THR A 11 -5.43 -0.66 -6.10
N ASP A 12 -5.28 0.12 -5.03
CA ASP A 12 -4.46 -0.22 -3.85
C ASP A 12 -5.01 -1.47 -3.17
N VAL A 13 -6.33 -1.56 -3.03
CA VAL A 13 -7.00 -2.75 -2.48
C VAL A 13 -6.60 -4.00 -3.28
N LYS A 14 -6.70 -3.96 -4.61
CA LYS A 14 -6.34 -5.09 -5.47
C LYS A 14 -4.86 -5.44 -5.36
N LEU A 15 -4.00 -4.43 -5.30
CA LEU A 15 -2.56 -4.60 -5.18
C LEU A 15 -2.20 -5.27 -3.85
N LEU A 16 -2.73 -4.77 -2.73
CA LEU A 16 -2.48 -5.35 -1.41
C LEU A 16 -3.07 -6.75 -1.28
N GLN A 17 -4.28 -7.00 -1.81
CA GLN A 17 -4.86 -8.34 -1.86
C GLN A 17 -3.98 -9.34 -2.62
N ARG A 18 -3.31 -8.87 -3.69
CA ARG A 18 -2.42 -9.71 -4.50
C ARG A 18 -1.09 -9.98 -3.80
N ILE A 19 -0.52 -8.98 -3.13
CA ILE A 19 0.82 -9.05 -2.53
C ILE A 19 0.80 -9.69 -1.15
N LEU A 20 -0.15 -9.34 -0.28
CA LEU A 20 -0.15 -9.83 1.09
C LEU A 20 -0.33 -11.36 1.14
N PRO A 21 0.35 -12.06 2.07
CA PRO A 21 0.17 -13.49 2.25
C PRO A 21 -1.29 -13.86 2.54
N GLU A 22 -1.82 -14.88 1.88
CA GLU A 22 -3.24 -15.26 1.98
C GLU A 22 -3.64 -15.63 3.42
N GLU A 23 -2.72 -16.24 4.17
CA GLU A 23 -2.91 -16.59 5.57
C GLU A 23 -3.10 -15.36 6.48
N LEU A 24 -2.50 -14.22 6.12
CA LEU A 24 -2.66 -12.97 6.84
C LEU A 24 -3.97 -12.25 6.48
N LEU A 25 -4.55 -12.57 5.32
CA LEU A 25 -5.82 -12.02 4.87
C LEU A 25 -7.04 -12.76 5.42
N LYS A 26 -6.84 -13.91 6.07
CA LYS A 26 -7.94 -14.63 6.72
C LYS A 26 -8.58 -13.74 7.79
N ASP A 27 -9.89 -13.53 7.67
CA ASP A 27 -10.68 -12.66 8.54
C ASP A 27 -10.26 -11.17 8.52
N VAL A 28 -9.52 -10.73 7.51
CA VAL A 28 -9.14 -9.32 7.30
C VAL A 28 -9.86 -8.77 6.08
N GLU A 29 -10.44 -7.58 6.21
CA GLU A 29 -11.09 -6.90 5.09
C GLU A 29 -10.27 -5.69 4.64
N ILE A 30 -9.96 -5.62 3.34
CA ILE A 30 -9.28 -4.47 2.73
C ILE A 30 -10.33 -3.63 1.99
N VAL A 31 -10.50 -2.38 2.39
CA VAL A 31 -11.59 -1.50 1.91
C VAL A 31 -11.05 -0.21 1.29
N PRO A 32 -11.58 0.24 0.13
CA PRO A 32 -11.25 1.53 -0.43
C PRO A 32 -12.09 2.63 0.24
N ALA A 33 -11.45 3.72 0.65
CA ALA A 33 -12.12 4.86 1.26
C ALA A 33 -12.68 5.86 0.24
N GLY A 34 -12.15 5.89 -0.98
CA GLY A 34 -12.50 6.90 -1.98
C GLY A 34 -11.67 8.18 -1.87
N GLY A 35 -10.39 8.03 -1.52
CA GLY A 35 -9.41 9.11 -1.40
C GLY A 35 -9.05 9.49 0.03
N LEU A 36 -7.97 10.27 0.16
CA LEU A 36 -7.36 10.66 1.43
C LEU A 36 -8.33 11.28 2.45
N PHE A 37 -9.21 12.19 2.04
CA PHE A 37 -10.13 12.84 2.99
C PHE A 37 -11.11 11.84 3.61
N ALA A 38 -11.55 10.85 2.82
CA ALA A 38 -12.48 9.83 3.28
C ALA A 38 -11.80 8.76 4.15
N ILE A 39 -10.48 8.54 3.98
CA ILE A 39 -9.73 7.51 4.70
C ILE A 39 -9.83 7.68 6.22
N LYS A 40 -9.69 8.93 6.70
CA LYS A 40 -9.72 9.26 8.13
C LYS A 40 -11.10 9.00 8.71
N SER A 41 -12.14 9.45 8.00
CA SER A 41 -13.54 9.27 8.43
C SER A 41 -13.93 7.80 8.46
N LEU A 42 -13.59 7.03 7.42
CA LEU A 42 -13.91 5.61 7.35
C LEU A 42 -13.17 4.81 8.44
N ALA A 43 -11.86 5.03 8.60
CA ALA A 43 -11.08 4.36 9.64
C ALA A 43 -11.64 4.65 11.03
N ARG A 44 -11.95 5.92 11.33
CA ARG A 44 -12.59 6.33 12.59
C ARG A 44 -13.93 5.61 12.81
N SER A 45 -14.78 5.55 11.78
CA SER A 45 -16.07 4.85 11.84
C SER A 45 -15.89 3.35 12.10
N LEU A 46 -14.92 2.69 11.46
CA LEU A 46 -14.63 1.27 11.68
C LEU A 46 -14.16 1.01 13.11
N VAL A 47 -13.23 1.81 13.62
CA VAL A 47 -12.75 1.70 15.01
C VAL A 47 -13.91 1.82 16.00
N VAL A 48 -14.80 2.82 15.83
CA VAL A 48 -15.93 3.05 16.76
C VAL A 48 -17.00 1.97 16.66
N SER A 49 -17.39 1.61 15.43
CA SER A 49 -18.57 0.76 15.21
C SER A 49 -18.26 -0.73 15.25
N ARG A 50 -17.03 -1.13 14.93
CA ARG A 50 -16.61 -2.53 14.87
C ARG A 50 -15.69 -2.92 16.02
N GLN A 51 -14.97 -1.95 16.62
CA GLN A 51 -14.00 -2.20 17.70
C GLN A 51 -12.98 -3.28 17.34
N VAL A 52 -12.55 -3.28 16.08
CA VAL A 52 -11.50 -4.18 15.59
C VAL A 52 -10.29 -3.36 15.12
N PRO A 53 -9.07 -3.91 15.19
CA PRO A 53 -7.87 -3.29 14.67
C PRO A 53 -8.00 -2.71 13.26
N VAL A 54 -7.40 -1.54 13.02
CA VAL A 54 -7.41 -0.85 11.72
C VAL A 54 -6.00 -0.42 11.31
N ALA A 55 -5.54 -0.88 10.14
CA ALA A 55 -4.43 -0.28 9.43
C ALA A 55 -4.94 0.72 8.39
N ILE A 56 -4.32 1.89 8.32
CA ILE A 56 -4.57 2.92 7.33
C ILE A 56 -3.36 2.95 6.40
N VAL A 57 -3.57 2.63 5.12
CA VAL A 57 -2.52 2.60 4.10
C VAL A 57 -2.82 3.69 3.07
N ALA A 58 -1.90 4.64 2.93
CA ALA A 58 -2.08 5.81 2.09
C ALA A 58 -0.76 6.24 1.45
N ASP A 59 -0.86 7.10 0.44
CA ASP A 59 0.32 7.72 -0.16
C ASP A 59 0.80 8.87 0.73
N ALA A 60 2.12 9.07 0.76
CA ALA A 60 2.70 10.24 1.41
C ALA A 60 2.54 11.51 0.56
N ASP A 61 2.43 11.37 -0.76
CA ASP A 61 2.45 12.44 -1.78
C ASP A 61 3.73 13.31 -1.77
N THR A 62 4.74 12.89 -1.00
CA THR A 62 5.97 13.65 -0.78
C THR A 62 7.09 12.74 -0.31
N VAL A 63 8.33 13.22 -0.42
CA VAL A 63 9.53 12.58 0.15
C VAL A 63 10.09 13.38 1.34
N ASP A 64 9.48 14.53 1.67
CA ASP A 64 9.89 15.36 2.79
C ASP A 64 9.45 14.71 4.11
N SER A 65 10.42 14.37 4.95
CA SER A 65 10.18 13.68 6.23
C SER A 65 9.30 14.50 7.19
N ASN A 66 9.40 15.83 7.20
CA ASN A 66 8.59 16.66 8.09
C ASN A 66 7.12 16.60 7.68
N VAL A 67 6.84 16.70 6.38
CA VAL A 67 5.47 16.61 5.85
C VAL A 67 4.90 15.21 6.05
N ILE A 68 5.72 14.16 5.91
CA ILE A 68 5.33 12.78 6.20
C ILE A 68 4.91 12.62 7.66
N GLN A 69 5.74 13.10 8.60
CA GLN A 69 5.44 13.00 10.03
C GLN A 69 4.20 13.80 10.43
N GLU A 70 4.02 15.00 9.85
CA GLU A 70 2.82 15.81 10.06
C GLU A 70 1.56 15.08 9.57
N ARG A 71 1.64 14.45 8.38
CA ARG A 71 0.52 13.66 7.84
C ARG A 71 0.17 12.47 8.72
N ILE A 72 1.18 11.71 9.20
CA ILE A 72 0.97 10.60 10.14
C ILE A 72 0.26 11.11 11.39
N SER A 73 0.81 12.14 12.04
CA SER A 73 0.27 12.74 13.27
C SER A 73 -1.19 13.19 13.07
N SER A 74 -1.47 13.86 11.95
CA SER A 74 -2.81 14.34 11.62
C SER A 74 -3.83 13.21 11.39
N ILE A 75 -3.42 12.06 10.87
CA ILE A 75 -4.31 10.89 10.74
C ILE A 75 -4.49 10.23 12.10
N GLU A 76 -3.40 10.05 12.84
CA GLU A 76 -3.39 9.40 14.14
C GLU A 76 -4.27 10.15 15.15
N GLU A 77 -4.15 11.47 15.27
CA GLU A 77 -4.99 12.29 16.18
C GLU A 77 -6.49 12.08 15.93
N MET A 78 -6.91 12.00 14.67
CA MET A 78 -8.34 11.85 14.33
C MET A 78 -8.88 10.45 14.64
N VAL A 79 -8.04 9.42 14.60
CA VAL A 79 -8.48 8.01 14.74
C VAL A 79 -8.15 7.45 16.12
N GLN A 80 -6.98 7.75 16.68
CA GLN A 80 -6.58 7.28 18.02
C GLN A 80 -7.46 7.87 19.12
N SER A 81 -7.98 9.09 18.95
CA SER A 81 -8.92 9.70 19.91
C SER A 81 -10.20 8.89 20.14
N VAL A 82 -10.54 7.98 19.24
CA VAL A 82 -11.68 7.06 19.39
C VAL A 82 -11.28 5.59 19.55
N ALA A 83 -9.99 5.28 19.49
CA ALA A 83 -9.43 3.94 19.51
C ALA A 83 -9.18 3.42 20.93
N ILE A 84 -10.25 3.31 21.72
CA ILE A 84 -10.15 2.78 23.09
C ILE A 84 -9.81 1.30 23.01
N HIS A 85 -8.59 0.93 23.45
CA HIS A 85 -8.06 -0.44 23.44
C HIS A 85 -8.07 -1.15 22.08
N THR A 86 -8.23 -0.40 20.99
CA THR A 86 -8.27 -0.95 19.63
C THR A 86 -7.00 -0.53 18.89
N PRO A 87 -6.13 -1.45 18.46
CA PRO A 87 -4.93 -1.13 17.70
C PRO A 87 -5.24 -0.35 16.41
N VAL A 88 -4.54 0.76 16.21
CA VAL A 88 -4.59 1.55 14.97
C VAL A 88 -3.18 1.84 14.52
N LYS A 89 -2.91 1.69 13.22
CA LYS A 89 -1.60 1.97 12.63
C LYS A 89 -1.77 2.74 11.33
N VAL A 90 -1.03 3.84 11.19
CA VAL A 90 -0.90 4.59 9.92
C VAL A 90 0.38 4.15 9.24
N ILE A 91 0.27 3.79 7.96
CA ILE A 91 1.38 3.30 7.13
C ILE A 91 1.34 4.10 5.83
N LEU A 92 2.39 4.89 5.59
CA LEU A 92 2.48 5.71 4.38
C LEU A 92 3.50 5.11 3.42
N ALA A 93 3.09 4.91 2.17
CA ALA A 93 4.04 4.62 1.10
C ALA A 93 4.68 5.93 0.62
N VAL A 94 6.01 5.96 0.54
CA VAL A 94 6.77 7.18 0.25
C VAL A 94 7.43 7.07 -1.13
N PRO A 95 7.10 7.96 -2.09
CA PRO A 95 6.04 8.98 -2.04
C PRO A 95 4.63 8.43 -2.31
N SER A 96 4.51 7.32 -3.05
CA SER A 96 3.23 6.61 -3.30
C SER A 96 3.46 5.10 -3.37
N ILE A 97 2.39 4.31 -3.27
CA ILE A 97 2.44 2.83 -3.26
C ILE A 97 3.17 2.27 -4.49
N GLU A 98 3.08 2.90 -5.65
CA GLU A 98 3.75 2.43 -6.88
C GLU A 98 5.27 2.37 -6.76
N ILE A 99 5.87 2.99 -5.74
CA ILE A 99 7.31 2.90 -5.49
C ILE A 99 7.79 1.44 -5.41
N ILE A 100 6.93 0.50 -4.96
CA ILE A 100 7.27 -0.93 -4.88
C ILE A 100 7.77 -1.52 -6.20
N PHE A 101 7.27 -1.03 -7.34
CA PHE A 101 7.64 -1.54 -8.64
C PHE A 101 9.05 -1.11 -9.05
N PHE A 102 9.61 -0.11 -8.37
CA PHE A 102 10.92 0.47 -8.68
C PHE A 102 12.03 0.03 -7.71
N GLU A 103 11.71 -0.76 -6.69
CA GLU A 103 12.67 -1.26 -5.68
C GLU A 103 13.60 -2.33 -6.24
N ASP A 104 13.13 -3.17 -7.17
CA ASP A 104 13.97 -4.14 -7.89
C ASP A 104 13.80 -3.96 -9.40
N ILE A 105 14.89 -3.54 -10.05
CA ILE A 105 14.92 -3.31 -11.49
C ILE A 105 14.58 -4.59 -12.28
N ARG A 106 14.92 -5.78 -11.78
CA ARG A 106 14.68 -7.06 -12.45
C ARG A 106 13.19 -7.39 -12.43
N LEU A 107 12.51 -7.11 -11.33
CA LEU A 107 11.06 -7.21 -11.22
C LEU A 107 10.41 -6.28 -12.25
N LEU A 108 10.87 -5.02 -12.31
CA LEU A 108 10.31 -4.07 -13.27
C LEU A 108 10.55 -4.51 -14.72
N SER A 109 11.75 -4.99 -15.06
CA SER A 109 12.07 -5.50 -16.39
C SER A 109 11.21 -6.70 -16.77
N HIS A 110 10.98 -7.61 -15.82
CA HIS A 110 10.13 -8.77 -16.01
C HIS A 110 8.69 -8.34 -16.30
N LEU A 111 8.13 -7.44 -15.48
CA LEU A 111 6.76 -6.96 -15.64
C LEU A 111 6.53 -6.08 -16.88
N LEU A 112 7.58 -5.43 -17.40
CA LEU A 112 7.47 -4.58 -18.58
C LEU A 112 7.83 -5.30 -19.88
N GLU A 113 8.47 -6.48 -19.79
CA GLU A 113 9.03 -7.25 -20.90
C GLU A 113 10.10 -6.50 -21.73
N TYR A 114 10.70 -5.47 -21.14
CA TYR A 114 11.87 -4.76 -21.70
C TYR A 114 12.71 -4.19 -20.58
N ASP A 115 13.94 -3.76 -20.89
CA ASP A 115 14.86 -3.17 -19.92
C ASP A 115 14.52 -1.67 -19.65
N PRO A 116 13.98 -1.33 -18.46
CA PRO A 116 13.63 0.04 -18.11
C PRO A 116 14.86 0.86 -17.68
N SER A 117 16.02 0.24 -17.48
CA SER A 117 17.24 0.96 -17.06
C SER A 117 17.72 1.97 -18.12
N GLN A 118 17.38 1.75 -19.38
CA GLN A 118 17.69 2.67 -20.49
C GLN A 118 16.86 3.97 -20.43
N ALA A 119 15.78 3.98 -19.66
CA ALA A 119 14.86 5.11 -19.53
C ALA A 119 15.19 5.96 -18.28
N GLN A 120 16.40 6.50 -18.20
CA GLN A 120 16.91 7.21 -17.02
C GLN A 120 16.00 8.37 -16.54
N GLU A 121 15.34 9.08 -17.47
CA GLU A 121 14.39 10.15 -17.14
C GLU A 121 13.19 9.61 -16.34
N MET A 122 12.61 8.48 -16.75
CA MET A 122 11.50 7.86 -16.05
C MET A 122 11.93 7.25 -14.72
N MET A 123 13.12 6.65 -14.66
CA MET A 123 13.69 6.15 -13.40
C MET A 123 13.93 7.29 -12.39
N ASN A 124 14.35 8.47 -12.86
CA ASN A 124 14.47 9.64 -12.01
C ASN A 124 13.11 10.20 -11.59
N LEU A 125 12.12 10.19 -12.50
CA LEU A 125 10.75 10.58 -12.18
C LEU A 125 10.16 9.68 -11.08
N ALA A 126 10.40 8.37 -11.14
CA ALA A 126 9.86 7.40 -10.19
C ALA A 126 10.22 7.69 -8.73
N LYS A 127 11.38 8.31 -8.48
CA LYS A 127 11.83 8.71 -7.13
C LYS A 127 10.91 9.75 -6.46
N SER A 128 10.13 10.50 -7.25
CA SER A 128 9.26 11.57 -6.75
C SER A 128 7.80 11.37 -7.12
N GLN A 129 7.52 10.72 -8.26
CA GLN A 129 6.20 10.55 -8.84
C GLN A 129 6.09 9.14 -9.48
N PRO A 130 6.13 8.07 -8.67
CA PRO A 130 6.15 6.70 -9.18
C PRO A 130 4.86 6.33 -9.91
N ASP A 131 3.70 6.84 -9.47
CA ASP A 131 2.43 6.71 -10.21
C ASP A 131 2.54 7.20 -11.67
N LYS A 132 3.11 8.39 -11.88
CA LYS A 132 3.32 8.94 -13.22
C LYS A 132 4.40 8.19 -14.00
N ALA A 133 5.45 7.75 -13.33
CA ALA A 133 6.53 7.01 -13.96
C ALA A 133 6.04 5.66 -14.48
N ILE A 134 5.28 4.89 -13.69
CA ILE A 134 4.73 3.62 -14.13
C ILE A 134 3.73 3.82 -15.27
N GLY A 135 2.93 4.89 -15.26
CA GLY A 135 2.07 5.26 -16.39
C GLY A 135 2.87 5.43 -17.68
N LYS A 136 3.97 6.19 -17.64
CA LYS A 136 4.85 6.38 -18.82
C LYS A 136 5.53 5.10 -19.30
N PHE A 137 5.88 4.19 -18.39
CA PHE A 137 6.43 2.89 -18.77
C PHE A 137 5.36 2.01 -19.42
N LEU A 138 4.15 1.98 -18.87
CA LEU A 138 3.03 1.24 -19.43
C LEU A 138 2.65 1.74 -20.83
N ASP A 139 2.66 3.05 -21.06
CA ASP A 139 2.38 3.65 -22.39
C ASP A 139 3.36 3.17 -23.48
N ARG A 140 4.55 2.69 -23.08
CA ARG A 140 5.56 2.12 -24.00
C ARG A 140 5.44 0.61 -24.18
N SER A 141 4.81 -0.09 -23.24
CA SER A 141 4.62 -1.53 -23.34
C SER A 141 3.57 -1.87 -24.40
N HIS A 142 3.83 -2.91 -25.18
CA HIS A 142 2.90 -3.40 -26.20
C HIS A 142 1.80 -4.30 -25.62
N GLU A 143 2.00 -4.85 -24.43
CA GLU A 143 1.07 -5.81 -23.82
C GLU A 143 0.14 -5.17 -22.77
N TYR A 144 0.56 -4.04 -22.17
CA TYR A 144 -0.12 -3.47 -20.99
C TYR A 144 -0.72 -2.10 -21.26
N SER A 145 -2.04 -2.08 -21.47
CA SER A 145 -2.75 -0.80 -21.56
C SER A 145 -3.15 -0.21 -20.20
N LYS A 146 -3.07 -0.98 -19.09
CA LYS A 146 -3.57 -0.58 -17.76
C LYS A 146 -2.82 -1.23 -16.60
N ARG A 147 -2.66 -0.49 -15.49
CA ARG A 147 -2.02 -0.93 -14.23
C ARG A 147 -2.56 -2.24 -13.66
N ASN A 148 -3.85 -2.54 -13.83
CA ASN A 148 -4.42 -3.83 -13.40
C ASN A 148 -3.80 -5.05 -14.10
N GLY A 149 -3.26 -4.87 -15.32
CA GLY A 149 -2.54 -5.92 -16.04
C GLY A 149 -1.29 -6.36 -15.28
N LEU A 150 -0.49 -5.40 -14.82
CA LEU A 150 0.73 -5.66 -14.02
C LEU A 150 0.42 -6.47 -12.77
N ILE A 151 -0.62 -6.08 -12.02
CA ILE A 151 -1.00 -6.74 -10.76
C ILE A 151 -1.33 -8.23 -11.00
N ASN A 152 -2.06 -8.51 -12.08
CA ASN A 152 -2.52 -9.86 -12.38
C ASN A 152 -1.40 -10.80 -12.82
N GLN A 153 -0.26 -10.27 -13.27
CA GLN A 153 0.86 -11.05 -13.78
C GLN A 153 2.00 -11.24 -12.78
N LEU A 154 1.90 -10.59 -11.61
CA LEU A 154 2.83 -10.83 -10.52
C LEU A 154 2.93 -12.34 -10.26
N THR A 155 4.13 -12.89 -10.43
CA THR A 155 4.45 -14.29 -10.10
C THR A 155 4.75 -14.42 -8.61
N ASN A 156 4.81 -15.64 -8.08
CA ASN A 156 5.13 -15.85 -6.67
C ASN A 156 6.51 -15.28 -6.30
N ASP A 157 7.49 -15.35 -7.20
CA ASP A 157 8.82 -14.77 -6.98
C ASP A 157 8.75 -13.24 -6.91
N ASP A 158 7.92 -12.60 -7.74
CA ASP A 158 7.67 -11.15 -7.66
C ASP A 158 7.04 -10.77 -6.32
N LEU A 159 6.07 -11.56 -5.81
CA LEU A 159 5.45 -11.28 -4.52
C LEU A 159 6.46 -11.32 -3.38
N GLU A 160 7.39 -12.28 -3.38
CA GLU A 160 8.45 -12.38 -2.37
C GLU A 160 9.39 -11.17 -2.37
N ILE A 161 9.62 -10.57 -3.54
CA ILE A 161 10.38 -9.32 -3.66
C ILE A 161 9.54 -8.16 -3.10
N LEU A 162 8.30 -8.00 -3.56
CA LEU A 162 7.42 -6.89 -3.17
C LEU A 162 7.09 -6.90 -1.68
N ARG A 163 6.95 -8.08 -1.06
CA ARG A 163 6.70 -8.21 0.38
C ARG A 163 7.83 -7.62 1.21
N LYS A 164 9.07 -7.61 0.73
CA LYS A 164 10.25 -7.11 1.46
C LYS A 164 10.35 -5.59 1.50
N VAL A 165 9.53 -4.87 0.73
CA VAL A 165 9.54 -3.41 0.71
C VAL A 165 9.12 -2.88 2.10
N PRO A 166 9.77 -1.83 2.66
CA PRO A 166 9.58 -1.44 4.05
C PRO A 166 8.13 -1.24 4.49
N PHE A 167 7.31 -0.49 3.73
CA PHE A 167 5.92 -0.27 4.12
C PHE A 167 5.07 -1.56 4.01
N MET A 168 5.41 -2.49 3.11
CA MET A 168 4.75 -3.80 3.04
C MET A 168 5.06 -4.64 4.28
N GLN A 169 6.31 -4.59 4.75
CA GLN A 169 6.70 -5.23 6.01
C GLN A 169 5.95 -4.64 7.21
N GLU A 170 5.70 -3.32 7.23
CA GLU A 170 4.87 -2.71 8.28
C GLU A 170 3.43 -3.23 8.27
N ILE A 171 2.82 -3.40 7.09
CA ILE A 171 1.47 -3.98 6.97
C ILE A 171 1.47 -5.43 7.46
N ILE A 172 2.44 -6.23 7.02
CA ILE A 172 2.58 -7.64 7.41
C ILE A 172 2.75 -7.77 8.93
N TYR A 173 3.63 -6.97 9.52
CA TYR A 173 3.88 -6.97 10.96
C TYR A 173 2.62 -6.59 11.76
N PHE A 174 1.88 -5.58 11.31
CA PHE A 174 0.62 -5.20 11.93
C PHE A 174 -0.37 -6.37 11.93
N LEU A 175 -0.60 -7.01 10.77
CA LEU A 175 -1.53 -8.13 10.66
C LEU A 175 -1.11 -9.33 11.52
N GLN A 176 0.19 -9.65 11.56
CA GLN A 176 0.72 -10.71 12.43
C GLN A 176 0.43 -10.44 13.90
N SER A 177 0.69 -9.21 14.38
CA SER A 177 0.45 -8.84 15.78
C SER A 177 -1.04 -8.94 16.17
N VAL A 178 -1.93 -8.59 15.25
CA VAL A 178 -3.38 -8.71 15.46
C VAL A 178 -3.84 -10.16 15.49
N GLN A 179 -3.35 -10.99 14.57
CA GLN A 179 -3.67 -12.42 14.54
C GLN A 179 -3.18 -13.16 15.77
N GLU A 180 -1.99 -12.83 16.28
CA GLU A 180 -1.47 -13.39 17.53
C GLU A 180 -2.37 -13.05 18.70
N THR A 181 -2.81 -11.79 18.80
CA THR A 181 -3.72 -11.33 19.86
C THR A 181 -5.09 -12.02 19.78
N ALA A 182 -5.59 -12.28 18.57
CA ALA A 182 -6.89 -12.93 18.36
C ALA A 182 -6.90 -14.45 18.62
N LYS A 183 -5.73 -15.09 18.71
CA LYS A 183 -5.60 -16.53 19.05
C LYS A 183 -5.58 -16.79 20.55
N VAL A 184 -5.39 -15.75 21.36
CA VAL A 184 -5.39 -15.79 22.83
C VAL A 184 -6.83 -15.64 23.36
#